data_AF-A0A401MN42-F1
#
_entry.id   AF-A0A401MN42-F1
#
_cell.length_a   1.000
_cell.length_b   1.000
_cell.length_c   1.000
_cell.angle_alpha   90.00
_cell.angle_beta   90.00
_cell.angle_gamma   90.00
#
_symmetry.space_group_name_H-M   'P 1'
#
loop_
_entity.id
_entity.type
_entity.pdbx_description
1 polymer ?
#
loop_
_entity_poly.entity_id
_entity_poly.type
_entity_poly.pdbx_seq_one_letter_code
_entity_poly.pdbx_strand_id
1 'polypeptide(L)'
;MNIGGLRGPLSWTATVAVLAALVGVTGCRQTSTRAEAKPTGTERITGMAGPAAAAGQPVGPGGACVFIKPDGAQRFGHVGWGFRVPGGDRWVYGAVENPSGKLYTPPGGDIGAWHAEGSYARMLSEMSRDALPHARLRSRGGTPIPGKSEHPYSRYRCTGSSTYDVAAARATIRTVAARGFLVGVDPKTGKLTSRDCLDATYDVLKAYKTRRLTPAVKLSIPNVWVESLVGWSDKRLTPR
;
A
#
# COMPACT_ATOMS: atom_id res chain seq x y z
N MET A 1 57.10 -25.87 15.55
CA MET A 1 58.09 -26.06 14.46
C MET A 1 57.68 -25.19 13.28
N ASN A 2 58.63 -24.53 12.60
CA ASN A 2 58.36 -23.65 11.45
C ASN A 2 59.10 -24.15 10.21
N ILE A 3 58.37 -24.62 9.19
CA ILE A 3 58.77 -24.79 7.77
C ILE A 3 57.44 -24.87 6.98
N GLY A 4 57.17 -24.29 5.80
CA GLY A 4 57.77 -23.27 4.92
C GLY A 4 56.62 -22.80 3.98
N GLY A 5 56.62 -21.69 3.24
CA GLY A 5 57.67 -21.14 2.38
C GLY A 5 57.75 -21.93 1.05
N LEU A 6 57.69 -21.37 -0.16
CA LEU A 6 57.51 -19.97 -0.63
C LEU A 6 57.37 -19.98 -2.19
N ARG A 7 56.93 -18.86 -2.82
CA ARG A 7 56.90 -18.57 -4.30
C ARG A 7 55.74 -19.24 -5.08
N GLY A 8 55.26 -18.70 -6.20
CA GLY A 8 55.55 -17.42 -6.88
C GLY A 8 54.69 -17.23 -8.18
N PRO A 9 54.54 -16.01 -8.73
CA PRO A 9 53.57 -15.72 -9.81
C PRO A 9 54.19 -15.51 -11.23
N LEU A 10 53.40 -15.80 -12.27
CA LEU A 10 53.42 -15.18 -13.61
C LEU A 10 51.96 -15.18 -14.14
N SER A 11 51.30 -14.09 -14.53
CA SER A 11 51.60 -13.00 -15.49
C SER A 11 51.50 -13.41 -16.97
N TRP A 12 50.32 -13.22 -17.58
CA TRP A 12 50.17 -13.07 -19.04
C TRP A 12 49.06 -12.06 -19.36
N THR A 13 49.39 -11.09 -20.22
CA THR A 13 48.46 -10.09 -20.77
C THR A 13 48.20 -10.38 -22.24
N ALA A 14 46.95 -10.30 -22.70
CA ALA A 14 46.61 -10.34 -24.12
C ALA A 14 45.39 -9.45 -24.41
N THR A 15 45.64 -8.20 -24.81
CA THR A 15 44.62 -7.30 -25.35
C THR A 15 44.55 -7.51 -26.86
N VAL A 16 43.38 -7.87 -27.40
CA VAL A 16 43.13 -7.90 -28.85
C VAL A 16 41.88 -7.08 -29.15
N ALA A 17 42.06 -5.98 -29.87
CA ALA A 17 40.98 -5.23 -30.48
C ALA A 17 41.03 -5.45 -32.00
N VAL A 18 39.88 -5.71 -32.62
CA VAL A 18 39.74 -5.75 -34.08
C VAL A 18 38.64 -4.77 -34.48
N LEU A 19 39.01 -3.76 -35.26
CA LEU A 19 38.10 -2.86 -35.93
C LEU A 19 37.73 -3.45 -37.29
N ALA A 20 36.43 -3.48 -37.60
CA ALA A 20 35.94 -3.59 -38.97
C ALA A 20 34.67 -2.75 -39.08
N ALA A 21 34.69 -1.74 -39.95
CA ALA A 21 33.56 -0.86 -40.21
C ALA A 21 33.10 -1.04 -41.66
N LEU A 22 31.79 -0.98 -41.91
CA LEU A 22 31.26 -0.79 -43.25
C LEU A 22 30.20 0.32 -43.27
N VAL A 23 30.45 1.28 -44.16
CA VAL A 23 29.49 2.25 -44.70
C VAL A 23 28.49 1.47 -45.59
N GLY A 24 27.21 1.81 -45.72
CA GLY A 24 26.44 2.95 -45.20
C GLY A 24 25.59 3.56 -46.33
N VAL A 25 24.26 3.65 -46.16
CA VAL A 25 23.34 4.07 -47.24
C VAL A 25 22.37 5.16 -46.77
N THR A 26 22.67 6.39 -47.21
CA THR A 26 21.81 7.57 -47.44
C THR A 26 20.39 7.66 -46.84
N GLY A 27 20.18 8.68 -46.00
CA GLY A 27 18.88 9.30 -45.71
C GLY A 27 19.08 10.76 -45.23
N CYS A 28 18.31 11.71 -45.77
CA CYS A 28 18.47 13.17 -45.51
C CYS A 28 18.38 13.55 -44.01
N ARG A 29 19.20 14.48 -43.48
CA ARG A 29 19.04 15.97 -43.53
C ARG A 29 17.60 16.42 -43.20
N GLN A 30 17.31 17.41 -42.34
CA GLN A 30 18.11 18.39 -41.58
C GLN A 30 17.16 19.06 -40.52
N THR A 31 17.50 19.88 -39.51
CA THR A 31 18.71 20.61 -39.04
C THR A 31 18.67 20.70 -37.48
N SER A 32 19.70 21.27 -36.82
CA SER A 32 19.72 21.55 -35.36
C SER A 32 19.14 22.93 -35.00
N THR A 33 18.33 22.99 -33.94
CA THR A 33 18.15 24.20 -33.09
C THR A 33 17.78 23.82 -31.65
N ARG A 34 18.29 24.60 -30.68
CA ARG A 34 18.10 24.41 -29.23
C ARG A 34 16.74 24.98 -28.79
N ALA A 35 15.96 24.19 -28.05
CA ALA A 35 14.85 24.67 -27.23
C ALA A 35 14.94 24.03 -25.84
N GLU A 36 14.95 24.85 -24.79
CA GLU A 36 15.20 24.43 -23.41
C GLU A 36 13.87 24.32 -22.66
N ALA A 37 13.42 23.09 -22.38
CA ALA A 37 12.07 22.83 -21.86
C ALA A 37 12.10 21.87 -20.66
N LYS A 38 12.36 22.43 -19.47
CA LYS A 38 12.08 21.75 -18.20
C LYS A 38 10.68 22.12 -17.72
N PRO A 39 9.77 21.14 -17.61
CA PRO A 39 9.03 21.05 -16.36
C PRO A 39 8.99 19.62 -15.81
N THR A 40 9.22 19.49 -14.51
CA THR A 40 8.89 18.27 -13.75
C THR A 40 7.37 18.11 -13.69
N GLY A 41 6.81 17.31 -14.60
CA GLY A 41 5.38 16.99 -14.63
C GLY A 41 5.01 15.87 -13.65
N THR A 42 4.31 16.20 -12.57
CA THR A 42 3.58 15.19 -11.79
C THR A 42 2.42 14.66 -12.63
N GLU A 43 2.33 13.33 -12.82
CA GLU A 43 1.17 12.71 -13.46
C GLU A 43 -0.12 13.02 -12.67
N ARG A 44 -0.88 14.01 -13.13
CA ARG A 44 -2.23 14.28 -12.63
C ARG A 44 -3.18 13.35 -13.36
N ILE A 45 -3.94 12.54 -12.60
CA ILE A 45 -5.04 11.73 -13.15
C ILE A 45 -6.17 12.68 -13.59
N THR A 46 -6.11 13.13 -14.85
CA THR A 46 -7.12 13.97 -15.50
C THR A 46 -8.08 13.09 -16.31
N GLY A 47 -9.26 12.81 -15.75
CA GLY A 47 -10.31 12.10 -16.47
C GLY A 47 -11.53 11.78 -15.60
N MET A 48 -12.68 11.62 -16.26
CA MET A 48 -13.97 11.19 -15.70
C MET A 48 -14.57 12.07 -14.59
N ALA A 49 -15.45 13.00 -14.99
CA ALA A 49 -16.46 13.54 -14.09
C ALA A 49 -17.40 12.40 -13.62
N GLY A 50 -17.64 12.31 -12.32
CA GLY A 50 -18.63 11.40 -11.74
C GLY A 50 -20.01 12.07 -11.62
N PRO A 51 -21.10 11.28 -11.48
CA PRO A 51 -22.42 11.82 -11.13
C PRO A 51 -22.39 12.53 -9.77
N ALA A 52 -23.35 13.43 -9.54
CA ALA A 52 -23.34 14.39 -8.44
C ALA A 52 -23.03 13.75 -7.07
N ALA A 53 -22.02 14.30 -6.39
CA ALA A 53 -21.74 13.97 -5.00
C ALA A 53 -22.87 14.49 -4.09
N ALA A 54 -23.09 13.81 -2.97
CA ALA A 54 -24.08 14.24 -1.98
C ALA A 54 -23.79 15.69 -1.52
N ALA A 55 -24.85 16.48 -1.32
CA ALA A 55 -24.75 17.91 -1.02
C ALA A 55 -23.77 18.19 0.14
N GLY A 56 -22.77 19.06 -0.11
CA GLY A 56 -21.70 19.37 0.85
C GLY A 56 -20.43 18.52 0.74
N GLN A 57 -20.36 17.51 -0.14
CA GLN A 57 -19.08 16.86 -0.47
C GLN A 57 -18.22 17.75 -1.40
N PRO A 58 -16.90 17.85 -1.19
CA PRO A 58 -16.00 18.52 -2.13
C PRO A 58 -16.04 17.87 -3.53
N VAL A 59 -15.86 18.66 -4.58
CA VAL A 59 -15.89 18.18 -5.97
C VAL A 59 -14.49 17.83 -6.46
N GLY A 60 -14.33 16.65 -7.05
CA GLY A 60 -13.09 16.19 -7.68
C GLY A 60 -13.03 14.66 -7.80
N PRO A 61 -11.97 14.11 -8.42
CA PRO A 61 -11.78 12.67 -8.53
C PRO A 61 -11.40 12.05 -7.17
N GLY A 62 -12.16 11.04 -6.74
CA GLY A 62 -11.80 10.20 -5.60
C GLY A 62 -10.72 9.18 -5.97
N GLY A 63 -10.27 8.42 -4.98
CA GLY A 63 -9.22 7.42 -5.15
C GLY A 63 -9.14 6.49 -3.94
N ALA A 64 -8.72 5.26 -4.18
CA ALA A 64 -8.61 4.21 -3.17
C ALA A 64 -7.30 3.44 -3.35
N CYS A 65 -6.71 2.99 -2.25
CA CYS A 65 -5.47 2.24 -2.21
C CYS A 65 -5.56 1.11 -1.17
N VAL A 66 -4.97 -0.03 -1.51
CA VAL A 66 -4.73 -1.16 -0.61
C VAL A 66 -3.22 -1.33 -0.46
N PHE A 67 -2.74 -1.33 0.77
CA PHE A 67 -1.34 -1.53 1.14
C PHE A 67 -1.12 -2.97 1.60
N ILE A 68 0.03 -3.58 1.30
CA ILE A 68 0.33 -4.98 1.63
C ILE A 68 1.70 -5.15 2.31
N LYS A 69 1.72 -5.84 3.46
CA LYS A 69 2.91 -6.51 4.03
C LYS A 69 2.78 -8.00 3.64
N PRO A 70 3.50 -8.51 2.62
CA PRO A 70 3.26 -9.87 2.10
C PRO A 70 3.51 -10.96 3.14
N ASP A 71 4.50 -10.76 4.00
CA ASP A 71 4.92 -11.74 5.01
C ASP A 71 4.17 -11.61 6.34
N GLY A 72 3.33 -10.57 6.45
CA GLY A 72 2.47 -10.34 7.61
C GLY A 72 1.50 -11.49 7.87
N ALA A 73 1.05 -11.62 9.11
CA ALA A 73 0.14 -12.69 9.56
C ALA A 73 0.59 -14.09 9.10
N GLN A 74 1.82 -14.49 9.44
CA GLN A 74 2.40 -15.79 9.06
C GLN A 74 2.41 -16.05 7.54
N ARG A 75 2.74 -15.04 6.72
CA ARG A 75 2.75 -15.08 5.25
C ARG A 75 1.39 -15.26 4.56
N PHE A 76 0.27 -15.22 5.29
CA PHE A 76 -1.05 -15.01 4.67
C PHE A 76 -1.20 -13.57 4.11
N GLY A 77 -0.34 -12.66 4.56
CA GLY A 77 -0.33 -11.26 4.19
C GLY A 77 -1.05 -10.40 5.21
N HIS A 78 -0.78 -9.10 5.16
CA HIS A 78 -1.43 -8.11 6.01
C HIS A 78 -1.77 -6.86 5.20
N VAL A 79 -3.01 -6.36 5.32
CA VAL A 79 -3.50 -5.25 4.49
C VAL A 79 -3.94 -4.04 5.30
N GLY A 80 -3.82 -2.86 4.68
CA GLY A 80 -4.31 -1.58 5.18
C GLY A 80 -4.95 -0.77 4.06
N TRP A 81 -5.74 0.24 4.43
CA TRP A 81 -6.50 1.08 3.49
C TRP A 81 -5.87 2.45 3.30
N GLY A 82 -6.16 3.07 2.15
CA GLY A 82 -6.09 4.51 1.95
C GLY A 82 -7.22 4.97 1.03
N PHE A 83 -7.82 6.12 1.31
CA PHE A 83 -8.79 6.75 0.40
C PHE A 83 -8.64 8.27 0.35
N ARG A 84 -8.92 8.84 -0.82
CA ARG A 84 -8.77 10.27 -1.10
C ARG A 84 -10.02 11.04 -0.66
N VAL A 85 -9.83 12.14 0.04
CA VAL A 85 -10.85 13.19 0.17
C VAL A 85 -10.83 14.01 -1.14
N PRO A 86 -11.95 14.10 -1.87
CA PRO A 86 -12.02 14.86 -3.12
C PRO A 86 -11.63 16.33 -2.97
N GLY A 87 -11.38 17.01 -4.09
CA GLY A 87 -11.05 18.43 -4.14
C GLY A 87 -9.62 18.80 -3.72
N GLY A 88 -8.76 17.85 -3.37
CA GLY A 88 -7.36 18.10 -3.00
C GLY A 88 -6.47 16.86 -3.03
N ASP A 89 -5.26 16.96 -2.45
CA ASP A 89 -4.36 15.82 -2.25
C ASP A 89 -4.50 15.21 -0.84
N ARG A 90 -5.67 15.32 -0.21
CA ARG A 90 -5.87 14.87 1.17
C ARG A 90 -6.30 13.40 1.19
N TRP A 91 -5.60 12.55 1.93
CA TRP A 91 -5.86 11.11 2.04
C TRP A 91 -6.06 10.71 3.50
N VAL A 92 -6.96 9.76 3.73
CA VAL A 92 -7.20 9.09 5.03
C VAL A 92 -6.80 7.62 4.88
N TYR A 93 -5.94 7.14 5.77
CA TYR A 93 -5.31 5.82 5.66
C TYR A 93 -5.08 5.19 7.03
N GLY A 94 -4.87 3.88 7.08
CA GLY A 94 -4.70 3.14 8.34
C GLY A 94 -4.79 1.63 8.20
N ALA A 95 -4.75 0.93 9.34
CA ALA A 95 -4.80 -0.52 9.42
C ALA A 95 -5.35 -1.03 10.77
N VAL A 96 -5.46 -2.36 10.89
CA VAL A 96 -5.80 -3.10 12.12
C VAL A 96 -4.74 -4.18 12.33
N GLU A 97 -3.73 -3.88 13.16
CA GLU A 97 -2.46 -4.62 13.22
C GLU A 97 -2.49 -5.92 14.06
N ASN A 98 -3.50 -6.10 14.93
CA ASN A 98 -3.59 -7.19 15.93
C ASN A 98 -2.28 -7.46 16.73
N PRO A 99 -1.82 -6.50 17.55
CA PRO A 99 -0.57 -6.62 18.31
C PRO A 99 -0.63 -7.71 19.40
N SER A 100 -1.81 -8.27 19.67
CA SER A 100 -1.98 -9.38 20.60
C SER A 100 -1.55 -10.74 20.03
N GLY A 101 -1.50 -10.87 18.69
CA GLY A 101 -1.32 -12.14 17.99
C GLY A 101 -2.47 -13.15 18.16
N LYS A 102 -3.55 -12.81 18.90
CA LYS A 102 -4.64 -13.73 19.21
C LYS A 102 -5.66 -13.80 18.08
N LEU A 103 -6.22 -14.99 17.86
CA LEU A 103 -7.34 -15.21 16.93
C LEU A 103 -8.65 -14.55 17.37
N TYR A 104 -8.75 -14.11 18.63
CA TYR A 104 -9.90 -13.36 19.15
C TYR A 104 -9.46 -12.24 20.09
N THR A 105 -10.06 -11.07 19.90
CA THR A 105 -10.07 -9.94 20.84
C THR A 105 -11.50 -9.41 20.91
N PRO A 106 -12.13 -9.28 22.09
CA PRO A 106 -13.52 -8.85 22.21
C PRO A 106 -13.75 -7.43 21.66
N PRO A 107 -15.00 -7.06 21.33
CA PRO A 107 -15.36 -5.68 21.04
C PRO A 107 -14.90 -4.75 22.17
N GLY A 108 -14.31 -3.61 21.80
CA GLY A 108 -13.69 -2.71 22.76
C GLY A 108 -12.35 -3.17 23.35
N GLY A 109 -11.77 -4.30 22.93
CA GLY A 109 -10.37 -4.65 23.21
C GLY A 109 -9.35 -3.90 22.34
N ASP A 110 -8.05 -4.17 22.51
CA ASP A 110 -7.00 -3.60 21.67
C ASP A 110 -6.68 -4.50 20.47
N ILE A 111 -6.94 -3.97 19.28
CA ILE A 111 -6.70 -4.64 17.99
C ILE A 111 -5.61 -3.95 17.16
N GLY A 112 -4.89 -2.97 17.73
CA GLY A 112 -3.92 -2.17 16.99
C GLY A 112 -4.54 -1.37 15.83
N ALA A 113 -5.81 -0.95 15.98
CA ALA A 113 -6.43 -0.05 15.02
C ALA A 113 -5.79 1.33 15.10
N TRP A 114 -5.32 1.82 13.96
CA TRP A 114 -4.72 3.15 13.82
C TRP A 114 -5.18 3.78 12.50
N HIS A 115 -5.26 5.10 12.45
CA HIS A 115 -5.48 5.84 11.22
C HIS A 115 -4.86 7.23 11.26
N ALA A 116 -4.61 7.79 10.09
CA ALA A 116 -4.01 9.11 9.90
C ALA A 116 -4.64 9.85 8.71
N GLU A 117 -4.28 11.11 8.57
CA GLU A 117 -4.70 11.97 7.46
C GLU A 117 -3.54 12.87 7.01
N GLY A 118 -3.34 13.01 5.70
CA GLY A 118 -2.17 13.69 5.15
C GLY A 118 -2.21 13.86 3.63
N SER A 119 -1.08 14.28 3.04
CA SER A 119 -0.88 14.26 1.59
C SER A 119 -0.69 12.84 1.04
N TYR A 120 -0.78 12.63 -0.27
CA TYR A 120 -0.44 11.34 -0.89
C TYR A 120 0.98 10.89 -0.52
N ALA A 121 1.94 11.82 -0.62
CA ALA A 121 3.33 11.56 -0.22
C ALA A 121 3.48 11.21 1.27
N ARG A 122 2.66 11.82 2.15
CA ARG A 122 2.65 11.48 3.58
C ARG A 122 2.04 10.09 3.83
N MET A 123 0.93 9.75 3.16
CA MET A 123 0.33 8.42 3.20
C MET A 123 1.36 7.34 2.83
N LEU A 124 2.03 7.47 1.68
CA LEU A 124 3.03 6.48 1.27
C LEU A 124 4.20 6.38 2.27
N SER A 125 4.69 7.51 2.79
CA SER A 125 5.82 7.61 3.74
C SER A 125 5.48 7.16 5.18
N GLU A 126 4.21 7.15 5.55
CA GLU A 126 3.74 6.59 6.82
C GLU A 126 3.39 5.11 6.69
N MET A 127 2.73 4.67 5.61
CA MET A 127 2.52 3.25 5.37
C MET A 127 3.84 2.48 5.14
N SER A 128 4.87 3.09 4.54
CA SER A 128 6.16 2.42 4.28
C SER A 128 7.03 2.17 5.51
N ARG A 129 6.59 2.56 6.71
CA ARG A 129 7.24 2.25 7.98
C ARG A 129 6.57 1.03 8.59
N ASP A 130 7.26 0.28 9.45
CA ASP A 130 6.55 -0.79 10.21
C ASP A 130 5.59 -0.14 11.22
N ALA A 131 4.68 -0.92 11.82
CA ALA A 131 3.50 -0.51 12.58
C ALA A 131 3.75 0.38 13.83
N LEU A 132 4.99 0.77 14.09
CA LEU A 132 5.55 1.10 15.41
C LEU A 132 5.61 2.61 15.68
N PRO A 133 5.91 3.49 14.71
CA PRO A 133 5.71 4.93 14.86
C PRO A 133 4.23 5.30 15.04
N HIS A 134 3.30 4.44 14.59
CA HIS A 134 1.86 4.68 14.68
C HIS A 134 1.31 4.64 16.12
N ALA A 135 2.12 4.42 17.15
CA ALA A 135 1.70 4.63 18.55
C ALA A 135 1.05 6.01 18.77
N ARG A 136 1.53 7.05 18.07
CA ARG A 136 0.95 8.42 18.07
C ARG A 136 -0.35 8.57 17.24
N LEU A 137 -0.75 7.53 16.52
CA LEU A 137 -1.88 7.47 15.58
C LEU A 137 -2.88 6.34 15.94
N ARG A 138 -2.66 5.64 17.05
CA ARG A 138 -3.61 4.66 17.62
C ARG A 138 -4.81 5.40 18.18
N SER A 139 -6.02 4.96 17.83
CA SER A 139 -7.29 5.60 18.22
C SER A 139 -7.59 5.63 19.74
N ARG A 140 -6.66 5.18 20.58
CA ARG A 140 -6.79 4.96 22.03
C ARG A 140 -5.51 5.23 22.84
N GLY A 141 -4.44 5.76 22.24
CA GLY A 141 -3.23 6.14 22.98
C GLY A 141 -2.54 5.01 23.77
N GLY A 142 -2.27 3.87 23.11
CA GLY A 142 -1.62 2.72 23.75
C GLY A 142 -0.09 2.71 23.58
N THR A 143 0.61 2.10 24.55
CA THR A 143 2.07 1.87 24.58
C THR A 143 2.62 1.42 23.22
N PRO A 144 3.79 1.92 22.77
CA PRO A 144 4.49 1.34 21.62
C PRO A 144 4.85 -0.12 21.94
N ILE A 145 4.20 -1.07 21.24
CA ILE A 145 4.53 -2.50 21.32
C ILE A 145 5.58 -2.76 20.22
N PRO A 146 6.80 -3.23 20.55
CA PRO A 146 7.80 -3.53 19.53
C PRO A 146 7.30 -4.60 18.55
N GLY A 147 7.28 -4.23 17.27
CA GLY A 147 6.87 -5.11 16.19
C GLY A 147 7.85 -6.23 15.98
N LYS A 148 7.31 -7.41 15.71
CA LYS A 148 8.05 -8.55 15.15
C LYS A 148 7.70 -8.77 13.68
N SER A 149 7.09 -7.76 13.03
CA SER A 149 6.93 -7.71 11.58
C SER A 149 8.28 -7.37 10.96
N GLU A 150 8.97 -8.40 10.49
CA GLU A 150 10.27 -8.30 9.83
C GLU A 150 10.23 -7.37 8.60
N HIS A 151 9.04 -7.18 8.01
CA HIS A 151 8.82 -6.37 6.81
C HIS A 151 7.58 -5.45 6.95
N PRO A 152 7.70 -4.13 6.68
CA PRO A 152 6.58 -3.19 6.66
C PRO A 152 5.74 -3.31 5.38
N TYR A 153 4.81 -2.38 5.15
CA TYR A 153 4.09 -2.35 3.86
C TYR A 153 5.09 -2.06 2.72
N SER A 154 5.22 -3.01 1.80
CA SER A 154 6.23 -3.01 0.72
C SER A 154 5.62 -2.93 -0.67
N ARG A 155 4.34 -3.27 -0.82
CA ARG A 155 3.53 -3.08 -2.03
C ARG A 155 2.27 -2.28 -1.73
N TYR A 156 1.75 -1.63 -2.75
CA TYR A 156 0.41 -1.08 -2.74
C TYR A 156 -0.23 -1.15 -4.13
N ARG A 157 -1.56 -1.29 -4.16
CA ARG A 157 -2.38 -1.15 -5.38
C ARG A 157 -3.30 0.06 -5.20
N CYS A 158 -3.41 0.94 -6.18
CA CYS A 158 -4.38 2.06 -6.15
C CYS A 158 -5.27 2.09 -7.40
N THR A 159 -6.50 2.60 -7.24
CA THR A 159 -7.43 2.91 -8.33
C THR A 159 -8.07 4.29 -8.15
N GLY A 160 -8.46 4.93 -9.26
CA GLY A 160 -9.25 6.15 -9.24
C GLY A 160 -10.74 5.83 -9.08
N SER A 161 -11.46 6.60 -8.25
CA SER A 161 -12.88 6.34 -7.98
C SER A 161 -13.76 7.53 -8.36
N SER A 162 -14.63 7.33 -9.36
CA SER A 162 -15.67 8.27 -9.77
C SER A 162 -16.89 8.28 -8.82
N THR A 163 -16.87 7.44 -7.80
CA THR A 163 -17.86 7.33 -6.71
C THR A 163 -17.10 7.37 -5.38
N TYR A 164 -17.63 8.08 -4.39
CA TYR A 164 -17.01 8.17 -3.07
C TYR A 164 -18.04 8.46 -1.96
N ASP A 165 -17.68 8.11 -0.72
CA ASP A 165 -18.37 8.57 0.49
C ASP A 165 -17.38 8.71 1.65
N VAL A 166 -16.85 9.93 1.83
CA VAL A 166 -15.86 10.23 2.87
C VAL A 166 -16.47 10.13 4.27
N ALA A 167 -17.75 10.43 4.42
CA ALA A 167 -18.44 10.41 5.71
C ALA A 167 -18.67 8.97 6.19
N ALA A 168 -19.22 8.11 5.32
CA ALA A 168 -19.41 6.69 5.60
C ALA A 168 -18.06 5.98 5.85
N ALA A 169 -17.03 6.25 5.04
CA ALA A 169 -15.71 5.66 5.25
C ALA A 169 -15.10 6.03 6.61
N ARG A 170 -15.17 7.31 7.02
CA ARG A 170 -14.72 7.75 8.35
C ARG A 170 -15.56 7.18 9.50
N ALA A 171 -16.86 6.93 9.28
CA ALA A 171 -17.70 6.24 10.25
C ALA A 171 -17.26 4.77 10.41
N THR A 172 -17.06 4.07 9.30
CA THR A 172 -16.59 2.67 9.30
C THR A 172 -15.21 2.52 9.93
N ILE A 173 -14.27 3.47 9.77
CA ILE A 173 -12.99 3.46 10.51
C ILE A 173 -13.23 3.36 12.03
N ARG A 174 -14.20 4.10 12.59
CA ARG A 174 -14.55 4.02 14.01
C ARG A 174 -15.19 2.68 14.36
N THR A 175 -16.06 2.16 13.50
CA THR A 175 -16.70 0.85 13.68
C THR A 175 -15.68 -0.30 13.69
N VAL A 176 -14.75 -0.34 12.73
CA VAL A 176 -13.73 -1.41 12.67
C VAL A 176 -12.75 -1.30 13.84
N ALA A 177 -12.41 -0.09 14.29
CA ALA A 177 -11.58 0.12 15.49
C ALA A 177 -12.26 -0.35 16.80
N ALA A 178 -13.60 -0.36 16.85
CA ALA A 178 -14.37 -0.74 18.03
C ALA A 178 -14.82 -2.22 18.06
N ARG A 179 -15.00 -2.87 16.90
CA ARG A 179 -15.65 -4.20 16.79
C ARG A 179 -14.86 -5.40 17.33
N GLY A 180 -13.63 -5.19 17.80
CA GLY A 180 -12.72 -6.28 18.17
C GLY A 180 -12.16 -7.03 16.95
N PHE A 181 -11.38 -8.07 17.20
CA PHE A 181 -10.72 -8.90 16.19
C PHE A 181 -11.24 -10.34 16.31
N LEU A 182 -11.42 -11.02 15.18
CA LEU A 182 -11.76 -12.44 15.15
C LEU A 182 -11.24 -13.04 13.85
N VAL A 183 -10.64 -14.23 13.93
CA VAL A 183 -10.45 -15.17 12.82
C VAL A 183 -10.86 -16.54 13.37
N GLY A 184 -12.05 -17.04 13.01
CA GLY A 184 -12.56 -18.30 13.53
C GLY A 184 -14.05 -18.29 13.87
N VAL A 185 -14.45 -19.11 14.85
CA VAL A 185 -15.85 -19.21 15.28
C VAL A 185 -16.21 -18.02 16.16
N ASP A 186 -17.29 -17.30 15.81
CA ASP A 186 -17.77 -16.19 16.63
C ASP A 186 -18.48 -16.71 17.89
N PRO A 187 -18.01 -16.38 19.11
CA PRO A 187 -18.56 -16.92 20.36
C PRO A 187 -19.99 -16.46 20.64
N LYS A 188 -20.53 -15.46 19.93
CA LYS A 188 -21.93 -15.03 20.05
C LYS A 188 -22.89 -15.74 19.11
N THR A 189 -22.39 -16.43 18.06
CA THR A 189 -23.26 -16.99 17.00
C THR A 189 -22.95 -18.42 16.61
N GLY A 190 -21.82 -18.98 17.06
CA GLY A 190 -21.36 -20.32 16.67
C GLY A 190 -20.91 -20.44 15.20
N LYS A 191 -20.88 -19.32 14.45
CA LYS A 191 -20.59 -19.32 13.01
C LYS A 191 -19.13 -18.96 12.74
N LEU A 192 -18.51 -19.70 11.81
CA LEU A 192 -17.20 -19.39 11.27
C LEU A 192 -17.24 -18.06 10.49
N THR A 193 -16.35 -17.13 10.83
CA THR A 193 -16.28 -15.79 10.23
C THR A 193 -14.91 -15.16 10.47
N SER A 194 -14.70 -13.97 9.91
CA SER A 194 -13.58 -13.10 10.29
C SER A 194 -14.07 -11.68 10.62
N ARG A 195 -13.20 -10.90 11.27
CA ARG A 195 -13.25 -9.45 11.56
C ARG A 195 -11.83 -8.86 11.50
N ASP A 196 -11.01 -9.32 10.56
CA ASP A 196 -9.56 -9.07 10.53
C ASP A 196 -9.14 -7.79 9.78
N CYS A 197 -7.85 -7.67 9.44
CA CYS A 197 -7.28 -6.54 8.69
C CYS A 197 -7.82 -6.39 7.26
N LEU A 198 -8.17 -7.50 6.60
CA LEU A 198 -8.78 -7.57 5.29
C LEU A 198 -10.24 -7.14 5.39
N ASP A 199 -11.02 -7.71 6.32
CA ASP A 199 -12.40 -7.26 6.55
C ASP A 199 -12.43 -5.76 6.88
N ALA A 200 -11.47 -5.26 7.67
CA ALA A 200 -11.39 -3.84 8.02
C ALA A 200 -11.07 -2.96 6.80
N THR A 201 -10.08 -3.37 5.99
CA THR A 201 -9.71 -2.69 4.75
C THR A 201 -10.85 -2.70 3.74
N TYR A 202 -11.49 -3.84 3.53
CA TYR A 202 -12.62 -4.01 2.63
C TYR A 202 -13.84 -3.21 3.09
N ASP A 203 -14.23 -3.27 4.37
CA ASP A 203 -15.38 -2.52 4.87
C ASP A 203 -15.17 -1.01 4.75
N VAL A 204 -13.97 -0.49 5.05
CA VAL A 204 -13.67 0.95 4.89
C VAL A 204 -13.73 1.36 3.42
N LEU A 205 -13.14 0.58 2.50
CA LEU A 205 -13.14 0.91 1.06
C LEU A 205 -14.51 0.69 0.39
N LYS A 206 -15.32 -0.25 0.90
CA LYS A 206 -16.72 -0.48 0.50
C LYS A 206 -17.62 0.65 1.00
N ALA A 207 -17.44 1.08 2.26
CA ALA A 207 -18.14 2.25 2.81
C ALA A 207 -17.76 3.54 2.07
N TYR A 208 -16.50 3.67 1.65
CA TYR A 208 -16.04 4.73 0.73
C TYR A 208 -16.67 4.62 -0.68
N LYS A 209 -17.46 3.60 -1.02
CA LYS A 209 -18.04 3.40 -2.36
C LYS A 209 -16.99 3.31 -3.47
N THR A 210 -15.85 2.65 -3.19
CA THR A 210 -14.79 2.40 -4.17
C THR A 210 -15.33 1.64 -5.39
N ARG A 211 -15.20 2.23 -6.58
CA ARG A 211 -15.65 1.61 -7.84
C ARG A 211 -14.81 0.36 -8.14
N ARG A 212 -15.47 -0.74 -8.55
CA ARG A 212 -14.83 -2.05 -8.87
C ARG A 212 -13.95 -2.61 -7.74
N LEU A 213 -14.34 -2.43 -6.48
CA LEU A 213 -13.72 -3.14 -5.36
C LEU A 213 -14.14 -4.62 -5.40
N THR A 214 -13.18 -5.53 -5.55
CA THR A 214 -13.44 -6.98 -5.55
C THR A 214 -13.94 -7.42 -4.16
N PRO A 215 -15.07 -8.14 -4.07
CA PRO A 215 -15.59 -8.59 -2.78
C PRO A 215 -14.58 -9.42 -1.99
N ALA A 216 -14.33 -9.05 -0.74
CA ALA A 216 -13.74 -9.98 0.22
C ALA A 216 -14.77 -11.07 0.54
N VAL A 217 -14.43 -12.33 0.28
CA VAL A 217 -15.21 -13.47 0.79
C VAL A 217 -14.75 -13.78 2.21
N LYS A 218 -15.60 -14.43 3.01
CA LYS A 218 -15.23 -14.81 4.38
C LYS A 218 -13.96 -15.65 4.36
N LEU A 219 -13.02 -15.34 5.25
CA LEU A 219 -11.72 -16.03 5.36
C LEU A 219 -10.83 -15.88 4.11
N SER A 220 -11.04 -14.84 3.28
CA SER A 220 -10.09 -14.49 2.22
C SER A 220 -8.67 -14.31 2.79
N ILE A 221 -7.68 -14.92 2.14
CA ILE A 221 -6.27 -14.70 2.46
C ILE A 221 -5.85 -13.33 1.90
N PRO A 222 -5.28 -12.40 2.70
CA PRO A 222 -4.95 -11.04 2.26
C PRO A 222 -4.10 -10.98 0.98
N ASN A 223 -3.05 -11.79 0.89
CA ASN A 223 -2.21 -11.87 -0.32
C ASN A 223 -3.00 -12.30 -1.57
N VAL A 224 -3.97 -13.20 -1.44
CA VAL A 224 -4.78 -13.71 -2.56
C VAL A 224 -5.84 -12.67 -2.98
N TRP A 225 -6.52 -12.05 -2.00
CA TRP A 225 -7.52 -11.02 -2.29
C TRP A 225 -6.92 -9.80 -2.98
N VAL A 226 -5.72 -9.37 -2.57
CA VAL A 226 -5.00 -8.26 -3.20
C VAL A 226 -4.81 -8.47 -4.71
N GLU A 227 -4.36 -9.65 -5.14
CA GLU A 227 -4.11 -9.89 -6.56
C GLU A 227 -5.40 -9.90 -7.39
N SER A 228 -6.55 -10.24 -6.76
CA SER A 228 -7.88 -10.20 -7.38
C SER A 228 -8.45 -8.79 -7.63
N LEU A 229 -7.75 -7.72 -7.26
CA LEU A 229 -8.17 -6.32 -7.45
C LEU A 229 -8.02 -5.86 -8.92
N VAL A 230 -8.93 -6.31 -9.79
CA VAL A 230 -8.94 -6.00 -11.22
C VAL A 230 -9.11 -4.49 -11.49
N GLY A 231 -8.21 -3.92 -12.29
CA GLY A 231 -8.22 -2.49 -12.62
C GLY A 231 -7.60 -1.59 -11.55
N TRP A 232 -6.80 -2.16 -10.65
CA TRP A 232 -5.95 -1.42 -9.71
C TRP A 232 -4.48 -1.45 -10.19
N SER A 233 -3.79 -0.33 -10.03
CA SER A 233 -2.41 -0.14 -10.46
C SER A 233 -1.41 -0.48 -9.36
N ASP A 234 -0.49 -1.41 -9.63
CA ASP A 234 0.56 -1.82 -8.71
C ASP A 234 1.73 -0.83 -8.66
N LYS A 235 2.21 -0.58 -7.44
CA LYS A 235 3.43 0.18 -7.15
C LYS A 235 4.12 -0.44 -5.93
N ARG A 236 5.45 -0.30 -5.87
CA ARG A 236 6.23 -0.65 -4.66
C ARG A 236 6.29 0.55 -3.73
N LEU A 237 6.28 0.29 -2.43
CA LEU A 237 6.85 1.22 -1.45
C LEU A 237 8.35 0.94 -1.32
N THR A 238 9.11 1.95 -0.92
CA THR A 238 10.45 1.76 -0.37
C THR A 238 10.33 1.83 1.15
N PRO A 239 10.48 0.71 1.88
CA PRO A 239 10.58 0.69 3.33
C PRO A 239 11.52 1.77 3.89
N ARG A 240 11.17 2.34 5.05
CA ARG A 240 11.95 3.35 5.78
C ARG A 240 11.98 3.08 7.27
#